data_AF-A0A838DI47-F1
#
_entry.id   AF-A0A838DI47-F1
#
_cell.length_a   1.000
_cell.length_b   1.000
_cell.length_c   1.000
_cell.angle_alpha   90.00
_cell.angle_beta   90.00
_cell.angle_gamma   90.00
#
_symmetry.space_group_name_H-M   'P 1'
#
loop_
_entity.id
_entity.type
_entity.pdbx_description
1 polymer ?
#
loop_
_entity_poly.entity_id
_entity_poly.type
_entity_poly.pdbx_seq_one_letter_code
_entity_poly.pdbx_strand_id
1 'polypeptide(L)'
;MADSVGEKRSVLDSFLALAAEIENLRARVSNRFTGSAAYFTLLESRFAELREEKIEHVLRLSRFVMRRVAPAAQTCRSVLERLTSLSERIDRAAELLRTSIDLHVEEQNQRLLEDSNRRARLQLQLQHAVEGLSVVVITYYFLGLTGLVLKAANNLGMKVKVDLTLGVAAPILLVAAWCTMRRIRKRFRDYWGYAVSLSEFG
;
A
#
# COMPACT_ATOMS: atom_id res chain seq x y z
N MET A 1 -7.48 -13.76 -2.78
CA MET A 1 -6.99 -12.56 -2.06
C MET A 1 -7.50 -11.25 -2.67
N ALA A 2 -7.67 -11.15 -4.00
CA ALA A 2 -8.41 -10.03 -4.62
C ALA A 2 -9.89 -9.95 -4.19
N ASP A 3 -10.48 -11.11 -3.88
CA ASP A 3 -11.88 -11.24 -3.45
C ASP A 3 -12.18 -10.49 -2.13
N SER A 4 -11.26 -10.51 -1.15
CA SER A 4 -11.50 -9.85 0.16
C SER A 4 -11.46 -8.33 0.09
N VAL A 5 -10.66 -7.76 -0.82
CA VAL A 5 -10.58 -6.31 -1.01
C VAL A 5 -11.81 -5.82 -1.78
N GLY A 6 -12.26 -6.58 -2.80
CA GLY A 6 -13.50 -6.30 -3.52
C GLY A 6 -14.73 -6.36 -2.60
N GLU A 7 -14.83 -7.39 -1.75
CA GLU A 7 -15.91 -7.54 -0.77
C GLU A 7 -15.93 -6.40 0.25
N LYS A 8 -14.78 -6.04 0.84
CA LYS A 8 -14.67 -4.90 1.76
C LYS A 8 -15.07 -3.57 1.10
N ARG A 9 -14.73 -3.38 -0.18
CA ARG A 9 -15.07 -2.17 -0.94
C ARG A 9 -16.57 -2.10 -1.24
N SER A 10 -17.20 -3.22 -1.57
CA SER A 10 -18.66 -3.32 -1.71
C SER A 10 -19.41 -2.99 -0.42
N VAL A 11 -18.88 -3.45 0.72
CA VAL A 11 -19.46 -3.12 2.04
C VAL A 11 -19.31 -1.62 2.32
N LEU A 12 -18.14 -1.03 2.03
CA LEU A 12 -17.92 0.40 2.17
C LEU A 12 -18.91 1.21 1.30
N ASP A 13 -19.11 0.82 0.04
CA ASP A 13 -20.06 1.50 -0.85
C ASP A 13 -21.51 1.43 -0.32
N SER A 14 -21.89 0.29 0.26
CA SER A 14 -23.21 0.13 0.90
C SER A 14 -23.35 1.03 2.14
N PHE A 15 -22.29 1.16 2.93
CA PHE A 15 -22.25 2.07 4.08
C PHE A 15 -22.34 3.54 3.65
N LEU A 16 -21.61 3.94 2.60
CA LEU A 16 -21.65 5.30 2.06
C LEU A 16 -23.03 5.63 1.47
N ALA A 17 -23.69 4.67 0.82
CA ALA A 17 -25.06 4.84 0.33
C ALA A 17 -26.05 5.07 1.50
N LEU A 18 -25.94 4.28 2.58
CA LEU A 18 -26.77 4.47 3.77
C LEU A 18 -26.49 5.81 4.46
N ALA A 19 -25.23 6.23 4.52
CA ALA A 19 -24.82 7.55 5.02
C ALA A 19 -25.52 8.68 4.24
N ALA A 20 -25.47 8.59 2.90
CA ALA A 20 -26.08 9.56 2.01
C ALA A 20 -27.61 9.60 2.16
N GLU A 21 -28.26 8.45 2.37
CA GLU A 21 -29.71 8.40 2.61
C GLU A 21 -30.09 9.09 3.92
N ILE A 22 -29.36 8.83 5.00
CA ILE A 22 -29.58 9.46 6.31
C ILE A 22 -29.31 10.96 6.25
N GLU A 23 -28.26 11.37 5.55
CA GLU A 23 -27.92 12.78 5.39
C GLU A 23 -29.00 13.52 4.58
N ASN A 24 -29.49 12.90 3.52
CA ASN A 24 -30.58 13.46 2.72
C ASN A 24 -31.89 13.53 3.54
N LEU A 25 -32.20 12.50 4.33
CA LEU A 25 -33.34 12.54 5.25
C LEU A 25 -33.20 13.67 6.27
N ARG A 26 -32.01 13.82 6.89
CA ARG A 26 -31.68 14.88 7.83
C ARG A 26 -31.85 16.25 7.19
N ALA A 27 -31.28 16.47 6.01
CA ALA A 27 -31.39 17.73 5.28
C ALA A 27 -32.85 18.12 4.99
N ARG A 28 -33.69 17.13 4.62
CA ARG A 28 -35.13 17.36 4.36
C ARG A 28 -35.91 17.77 5.60
N VAL A 29 -35.63 17.15 6.76
CA VAL A 29 -36.43 17.38 7.98
C VAL A 29 -35.86 18.45 8.90
N SER A 30 -34.56 18.73 8.82
CA SER A 30 -33.84 19.63 9.75
C SER A 30 -34.46 21.02 9.79
N ASN A 31 -34.69 21.67 8.63
CA ASN A 31 -35.29 23.01 8.61
C ASN A 31 -36.67 23.06 9.28
N ARG A 32 -37.52 22.05 9.07
CA ARG A 32 -38.87 22.01 9.66
C ARG A 32 -38.84 21.71 11.16
N PHE A 33 -38.00 20.78 11.61
CA PHE A 33 -37.91 20.43 13.03
C PHE A 33 -37.18 21.49 13.85
N THR A 34 -36.12 22.10 13.30
CA THR A 34 -35.45 23.25 13.92
C THR A 34 -36.42 24.44 14.04
N GLY A 35 -37.17 24.74 12.98
CA GLY A 35 -38.23 25.75 13.04
C GLY A 35 -39.29 25.42 14.09
N SER A 36 -39.78 24.18 14.13
CA SER A 36 -40.77 23.72 15.11
C SER A 36 -40.25 23.81 16.55
N ALA A 37 -38.98 23.51 16.79
CA ALA A 37 -38.33 23.67 18.08
C ALA A 37 -38.25 25.14 18.50
N ALA A 38 -37.86 26.03 17.58
CA ALA A 38 -37.83 27.47 17.84
C ALA A 38 -39.22 28.03 18.15
N TYR A 39 -40.25 27.60 17.42
CA TYR A 39 -41.64 27.98 17.70
C TYR A 39 -42.11 27.48 19.07
N PHE A 40 -41.73 26.26 19.46
CA PHE A 40 -42.06 25.74 20.79
C PHE A 40 -41.45 26.59 21.90
N THR A 41 -40.16 26.94 21.78
CA THR A 41 -39.48 27.83 22.74
C THR A 41 -40.12 29.22 22.79
N LEU A 42 -40.51 29.77 21.63
CA LEU A 42 -41.24 31.04 21.58
C LEU A 42 -42.60 30.93 22.28
N LEU A 43 -43.33 29.85 22.03
CA LEU A 43 -44.64 29.59 22.64
C LEU A 43 -44.53 29.52 24.17
N GLU A 44 -43.53 28.82 24.70
CA GLU A 44 -43.23 28.77 26.14
C GLU A 44 -42.93 30.15 26.70
N SER A 45 -42.09 30.94 26.02
CA SER A 45 -41.78 32.32 26.41
C SER A 45 -43.02 33.21 26.45
N ARG A 46 -43.91 33.11 25.46
CA ARG A 46 -45.16 33.90 25.44
C ARG A 46 -46.13 33.51 26.55
N PHE A 47 -46.27 32.21 26.84
CA PHE A 47 -47.08 31.78 27.98
C PHE A 47 -46.49 32.23 29.33
N ALA A 48 -45.16 32.31 29.45
CA ALA A 48 -44.51 32.85 30.63
C ALA A 48 -44.75 34.37 30.80
N GLU A 49 -44.71 35.13 29.70
CA GLU A 49 -45.00 36.58 29.68
C GLU A 49 -46.46 36.92 29.99
N LEU A 50 -47.40 36.04 29.60
CA LEU A 50 -48.84 36.21 29.82
C LEU A 50 -49.23 36.25 31.31
N ARG A 51 -48.35 35.82 32.21
CA ARG A 51 -48.55 35.84 33.69
C ARG A 51 -49.93 35.30 34.08
N GLU A 52 -50.30 34.14 33.57
CA GLU A 52 -51.60 33.54 33.83
C GLU A 52 -51.88 33.35 35.33
N GLU A 53 -52.91 34.02 35.83
CA GLU A 53 -53.40 33.82 37.18
C GLU A 53 -54.23 32.54 37.28
N LYS A 54 -54.27 31.95 38.48
CA LYS A 54 -55.08 30.75 38.72
C LYS A 54 -56.48 31.20 39.11
N ILE A 55 -57.45 30.94 38.25
CA ILE A 55 -58.87 31.06 38.59
C ILE A 55 -59.32 29.70 39.15
N GLU A 56 -60.07 29.73 40.25
CA GLU A 56 -60.58 28.51 40.88
C GLU A 56 -61.49 27.74 39.90
N HIS A 57 -61.32 26.42 39.85
CA HIS A 57 -62.02 25.51 38.94
C HIS A 57 -61.78 25.68 37.42
N VAL A 58 -60.91 26.60 36.97
CA VAL A 58 -60.58 26.78 35.54
C VAL A 58 -59.15 26.33 35.23
N LEU A 59 -58.98 25.60 34.13
CA LEU A 59 -57.66 25.17 33.66
C LEU A 59 -56.95 26.33 32.95
N ARG A 60 -55.72 26.63 33.38
CA ARG A 60 -54.80 27.54 32.71
C ARG A 60 -54.61 27.16 31.23
N LEU A 61 -54.67 28.13 30.33
CA LEU A 61 -54.52 27.91 28.88
C LEU A 61 -53.14 27.33 28.56
N SER A 62 -52.09 27.88 29.16
CA SER A 62 -50.72 27.33 29.10
C SER A 62 -50.68 25.83 29.40
N ARG A 63 -51.32 25.38 30.48
CA ARG A 63 -51.34 23.97 30.88
C ARG A 63 -52.10 23.10 29.87
N PHE A 64 -53.21 23.60 29.33
CA PHE A 64 -53.98 22.89 28.31
C PHE A 64 -53.18 22.68 27.01
N VAL A 65 -52.55 23.74 26.51
CA VAL A 65 -51.76 23.71 25.27
C VAL A 65 -50.48 22.90 25.47
N MET A 66 -49.73 23.13 26.55
CA MET A 66 -48.46 22.42 26.79
C MET A 66 -48.65 20.92 26.94
N ARG A 67 -49.76 20.46 27.52
CA ARG A 67 -50.06 19.03 27.64
C ARG A 67 -50.13 18.32 26.27
N ARG A 68 -50.50 19.03 25.20
CA ARG A 68 -50.56 18.48 23.83
C ARG A 68 -49.30 18.77 23.01
N VAL A 69 -48.72 19.96 23.16
CA VAL A 69 -47.61 20.40 22.32
C VAL A 69 -46.25 19.91 22.84
N ALA A 70 -46.04 19.83 24.15
CA ALA A 70 -44.75 19.42 24.72
C ALA A 70 -44.31 18.00 24.29
N PRO A 71 -45.18 16.97 24.28
CA PRO A 71 -44.80 15.64 23.79
C PRO A 71 -44.37 15.64 22.32
N ALA A 72 -45.05 16.42 21.46
CA ALA A 72 -44.71 16.53 20.05
C ALA A 72 -43.36 17.23 19.85
N ALA A 73 -43.10 18.30 20.60
CA ALA A 73 -41.82 19.01 20.58
C ALA A 73 -40.65 18.12 21.04
N GLN A 74 -40.86 17.33 22.10
CA GLN A 74 -39.85 16.40 22.61
C GLN A 74 -39.56 15.27 21.61
N THR A 75 -40.57 14.80 20.90
CA THR A 75 -40.40 13.82 19.81
C THR A 75 -39.54 14.40 18.69
N CYS A 76 -39.84 15.61 18.20
CA CYS A 76 -39.04 16.26 17.15
C CYS A 76 -37.57 16.40 17.55
N ARG A 77 -37.31 16.80 18.81
CA ARG A 77 -35.96 16.93 19.36
C ARG A 77 -35.23 15.59 19.41
N SER A 78 -35.87 14.55 19.94
CA SER A 78 -35.29 13.20 20.02
C SER A 78 -34.97 12.60 18.64
N VAL A 79 -35.79 12.89 17.63
CA VAL A 79 -35.55 12.43 16.25
C VAL A 79 -34.35 13.14 15.64
N LEU A 80 -34.22 14.46 15.85
CA LEU A 80 -33.05 15.22 15.40
C LEU A 80 -31.76 14.70 16.06
N GLU A 81 -31.76 14.51 17.37
CA GLU A 81 -30.61 13.96 18.10
C GLU A 81 -30.23 12.56 17.59
N ARG A 82 -31.22 11.69 17.34
CA ARG A 82 -30.99 10.35 16.80
C ARG A 82 -30.42 10.37 15.38
N LEU A 83 -30.89 11.27 14.52
CA LEU A 83 -30.34 11.44 13.17
C LEU A 83 -28.89 11.93 13.21
N THR A 84 -28.57 12.89 14.07
CA THR A 84 -27.20 13.38 14.26
C THR A 84 -26.29 12.27 14.77
N SER A 85 -26.72 11.53 15.80
CA SER A 85 -25.94 10.41 16.35
C SER A 85 -25.71 9.29 15.32
N LEU A 86 -26.73 8.97 14.50
CA LEU A 86 -26.58 7.99 13.42
C LEU A 86 -25.55 8.43 12.37
N SER A 87 -25.59 9.71 11.95
CA SER A 87 -24.60 10.28 11.03
C SER A 87 -23.18 10.09 11.57
N GLU A 88 -22.91 10.51 12.80
CA GLU A 88 -21.58 10.38 13.40
C GLU A 88 -21.10 8.93 13.55
N ARG A 89 -22.03 8.00 13.82
CA ARG A 89 -21.69 6.57 13.91
C ARG A 89 -21.33 6.00 12.54
N ILE A 90 -22.00 6.45 11.49
CA ILE A 90 -21.70 6.02 10.12
C ILE A 90 -20.38 6.60 9.64
N ASP A 91 -20.10 7.87 9.92
CA ASP A 91 -18.82 8.51 9.57
C ASP A 91 -17.65 7.76 10.22
N ARG A 92 -17.76 7.44 11.52
CA ARG A 92 -16.75 6.62 12.22
C ARG A 92 -16.60 5.22 11.64
N ALA A 93 -17.72 4.56 11.29
CA ALA A 93 -17.67 3.22 10.69
C ALA A 93 -16.99 3.25 9.31
N ALA A 94 -17.27 4.28 8.50
CA ALA A 94 -16.66 4.47 7.19
C ALA A 94 -15.15 4.74 7.29
N GLU A 95 -14.72 5.56 8.25
CA GLU A 95 -13.31 5.84 8.51
C GLU A 95 -12.52 4.58 8.92
N LEU A 96 -13.09 3.76 9.80
CA LEU A 96 -12.51 2.47 10.21
C LEU A 96 -12.42 1.48 9.04
N LEU A 97 -13.46 1.38 8.21
CA LEU A 97 -13.44 0.53 7.02
C LEU A 97 -12.39 0.99 6.02
N ARG A 98 -12.27 2.29 5.79
CA ARG A 98 -11.24 2.88 4.91
C ARG A 98 -9.85 2.51 5.40
N THR A 99 -9.60 2.70 6.69
CA THR A 99 -8.31 2.33 7.32
C THR A 99 -8.03 0.83 7.19
N SER A 100 -9.04 -0.03 7.40
CA SER A 100 -8.88 -1.48 7.25
C SER A 100 -8.57 -1.91 5.81
N ILE A 101 -9.11 -1.20 4.81
CA ILE A 101 -8.79 -1.43 3.40
C ILE A 101 -7.35 -1.01 3.11
N ASP A 102 -6.96 0.19 3.54
CA ASP A 102 -5.61 0.73 3.31
C ASP A 102 -4.53 -0.20 3.91
N LEU A 103 -4.74 -0.68 5.15
CA LEU A 103 -3.86 -1.65 5.79
C LEU A 103 -3.77 -2.97 5.00
N HIS A 104 -4.89 -3.48 4.48
CA HIS A 104 -4.89 -4.73 3.71
C HIS A 104 -4.13 -4.59 2.38
N VAL A 105 -4.23 -3.42 1.74
CA VAL A 105 -3.48 -3.11 0.52
C VAL A 105 -1.99 -2.99 0.82
N GLU A 106 -1.63 -2.37 1.93
CA GLU A 106 -0.23 -2.22 2.34
C GLU A 106 0.42 -3.57 2.69
N GLU A 107 -0.28 -4.44 3.43
CA GLU A 107 0.15 -5.81 3.69
C GLU A 107 0.35 -6.61 2.39
N GLN A 108 -0.53 -6.42 1.39
CA GLN A 108 -0.38 -7.07 0.08
C GLN A 108 0.86 -6.58 -0.65
N ASN A 109 1.11 -5.27 -0.65
CA ASN A 109 2.30 -4.68 -1.27
C ASN A 109 3.58 -5.17 -0.60
N GLN A 110 3.63 -5.24 0.73
CA GLN A 110 4.78 -5.78 1.46
C GLN A 110 5.06 -7.23 1.06
N ARG A 111 4.04 -8.10 1.01
CA ARG A 111 4.20 -9.50 0.57
C ARG A 111 4.70 -9.61 -0.88
N LEU A 112 4.21 -8.76 -1.77
CA LEU A 112 4.68 -8.73 -3.16
C LEU A 112 6.15 -8.30 -3.26
N LEU A 113 6.57 -7.33 -2.46
CA LEU A 113 7.97 -6.90 -2.38
C LEU A 113 8.88 -8.01 -1.83
N GLU A 114 8.45 -8.71 -0.79
CA GLU A 114 9.18 -9.86 -0.23
C GLU A 114 9.37 -10.98 -1.27
N ASP A 115 8.31 -11.33 -2.00
CA ASP A 115 8.37 -12.33 -3.06
C ASP A 115 9.25 -11.89 -4.24
N SER A 116 9.21 -10.61 -4.62
CA SER A 116 10.09 -10.04 -5.64
C SER A 116 11.56 -10.13 -5.21
N ASN A 117 11.86 -9.76 -3.96
CA ASN A 117 13.21 -9.80 -3.42
C ASN A 117 13.75 -11.23 -3.36
N ARG A 118 12.90 -12.21 -3.02
CA ARG A 118 13.24 -13.64 -3.07
C ARG A 118 13.55 -14.11 -4.50
N ARG A 119 12.74 -13.72 -5.49
CA ARG A 119 12.97 -14.05 -6.90
C ARG A 119 14.25 -13.40 -7.43
N ALA A 120 14.51 -12.14 -7.09
CA ALA A 120 15.73 -11.44 -7.48
C ALA A 120 16.99 -12.14 -6.94
N ARG A 121 16.97 -12.59 -5.68
CA ARG A 121 18.08 -13.38 -5.10
C ARG A 121 18.31 -14.69 -5.84
N LEU A 122 17.25 -15.42 -6.19
CA LEU A 122 17.34 -16.66 -6.97
C LEU A 122 17.88 -16.40 -8.39
N GLN A 123 17.45 -15.32 -9.03
CA GLN A 123 17.95 -14.91 -10.34
C GLN A 123 19.45 -14.56 -10.30
N LEU A 124 19.92 -13.87 -9.26
CA LEU A 124 21.35 -13.58 -9.07
C LEU A 124 22.17 -14.85 -8.88
N GLN A 125 21.67 -15.82 -8.10
CA GLN A 125 22.36 -17.11 -7.92
C GLN A 125 22.46 -17.90 -9.24
N LEU A 126 21.38 -17.93 -10.03
CA LEU A 126 21.38 -18.56 -11.35
C LEU A 126 22.32 -17.84 -12.33
N GLN A 127 22.34 -16.51 -12.32
CA GLN A 127 23.24 -15.73 -13.15
C GLN A 127 24.72 -16.01 -12.81
N HIS A 128 25.06 -16.07 -11.53
CA HIS A 128 26.41 -16.46 -11.09
C HIS A 128 26.78 -17.91 -11.47
N ALA A 129 25.82 -18.83 -11.48
CA ALA A 129 26.06 -20.19 -11.96
C ALA A 129 26.37 -20.21 -13.47
N VAL A 130 25.65 -19.42 -14.27
CA VAL A 130 25.86 -19.29 -15.72
C VAL A 130 27.18 -18.56 -16.03
N GLU A 131 27.55 -17.56 -15.25
CA GLU A 131 28.85 -16.90 -15.34
C GLU A 131 29.99 -17.88 -15.06
N GLY A 132 29.84 -18.77 -14.07
CA GLY A 132 30.82 -19.82 -13.79
C GLY A 132 31.04 -20.78 -14.96
N LEU A 133 29.95 -21.19 -15.63
CA LEU A 133 30.00 -22.08 -16.80
C LEU A 133 30.65 -21.41 -18.03
N SER A 134 30.33 -20.13 -18.28
CA SER A 134 30.91 -19.33 -19.36
C SER A 134 32.44 -19.33 -19.33
N VAL A 135 33.04 -19.23 -18.14
CA VAL A 135 34.51 -19.22 -17.98
C VAL A 135 35.13 -20.53 -18.46
N VAL A 136 34.52 -21.67 -18.14
CA VAL A 136 35.01 -22.98 -18.57
C VAL A 136 35.00 -23.06 -20.09
N VAL A 137 33.90 -22.64 -20.71
CA VAL A 137 33.74 -22.63 -22.17
C VAL A 137 34.76 -21.71 -22.85
N ILE A 138 34.90 -20.46 -22.39
CA ILE A 138 35.85 -19.49 -22.96
C ILE A 138 37.29 -19.98 -22.81
N THR A 139 37.64 -20.55 -21.65
CA THR A 139 39.00 -21.06 -21.41
C THR A 139 39.36 -22.21 -22.35
N TYR A 140 38.40 -23.11 -22.62
CA TYR A 140 38.58 -24.19 -23.59
C TYR A 140 38.82 -23.67 -25.01
N TYR A 141 38.02 -22.70 -25.47
CA TYR A 141 38.21 -22.09 -26.78
C TYR A 141 39.57 -21.37 -26.91
N PHE A 142 40.00 -20.64 -25.88
CA PHE A 142 41.31 -20.00 -25.86
C PHE A 142 42.46 -20.99 -25.97
N LEU A 143 42.35 -22.13 -25.29
CA LEU A 143 43.34 -23.20 -25.37
C LEU A 143 43.43 -23.78 -26.79
N GLY A 144 42.26 -24.01 -27.43
CA GLY A 144 42.18 -24.46 -28.83
C GLY A 144 42.77 -23.47 -29.83
N LEU A 145 42.45 -22.18 -29.70
CA LEU A 145 42.99 -21.10 -30.52
C LEU A 145 44.52 -21.00 -30.40
N THR A 146 45.05 -21.14 -29.19
CA THR A 146 46.51 -21.06 -28.99
C THR A 146 47.22 -22.26 -29.62
N GLY A 147 46.62 -23.44 -29.56
CA GLY A 147 47.11 -24.63 -30.25
C GLY A 147 47.17 -24.46 -31.77
N LEU A 148 46.18 -23.78 -32.37
CA LEU A 148 46.17 -23.44 -33.80
C LEU A 148 47.27 -22.44 -34.18
N VAL A 149 47.46 -21.39 -33.38
CA VAL A 149 48.51 -20.37 -33.62
C VAL A 149 49.91 -20.99 -33.55
N LEU A 150 50.18 -21.86 -32.57
CA LEU A 150 51.46 -22.56 -32.47
C LEU A 150 51.71 -23.49 -33.67
N LYS A 151 50.70 -24.23 -34.12
CA LYS A 151 50.79 -25.08 -35.33
C LYS A 151 51.07 -24.25 -36.58
N ALA A 152 50.40 -23.10 -36.73
CA ALA A 152 50.62 -22.19 -37.85
C ALA A 152 52.05 -21.59 -37.83
N ALA A 153 52.54 -21.18 -36.66
CA ALA A 153 53.89 -20.65 -36.49
C ALA A 153 54.99 -21.69 -36.81
N ASN A 154 54.79 -22.96 -36.48
CA ASN A 154 55.71 -24.03 -36.86
C ASN A 154 55.70 -24.32 -38.37
N ASN A 155 54.53 -24.25 -39.01
CA ASN A 155 54.42 -24.38 -40.47
C ASN A 155 55.05 -23.21 -41.24
N LEU A 156 55.25 -22.06 -40.59
CA LEU A 156 55.91 -20.86 -41.14
C LEU A 156 57.46 -20.88 -41.03
N GLY A 157 58.06 -22.00 -40.62
CA GLY A 157 59.51 -22.21 -40.72
C GLY A 157 60.34 -21.80 -39.50
N MET A 158 59.72 -21.37 -38.40
CA MET A 158 60.40 -21.30 -37.12
C MET A 158 60.54 -22.71 -36.55
N LYS A 159 61.78 -23.21 -36.36
CA LYS A 159 62.10 -24.54 -35.78
C LYS A 159 61.71 -24.60 -34.30
N VAL A 160 60.42 -24.59 -34.03
CA VAL A 160 59.86 -24.70 -32.68
C VAL A 160 59.45 -26.16 -32.50
N LYS A 161 60.03 -26.85 -31.51
CA LYS A 161 59.57 -28.20 -31.13
C LYS A 161 58.14 -28.07 -30.58
N VAL A 162 57.16 -28.32 -31.44
CA VAL A 162 55.73 -28.12 -31.18
C VAL A 162 55.28 -28.85 -29.92
N ASP A 163 55.75 -30.09 -29.70
CA ASP A 163 55.35 -30.88 -28.54
C ASP A 163 55.87 -30.32 -27.20
N LEU A 164 57.10 -29.81 -27.18
CA LEU A 164 57.71 -29.27 -25.96
C LEU A 164 57.17 -27.88 -25.63
N THR A 165 56.90 -27.07 -26.67
CA THR A 165 56.35 -25.72 -26.51
C THR A 165 54.86 -25.72 -26.21
N LEU A 166 54.06 -26.63 -26.79
CA LEU A 166 52.68 -26.84 -26.34
C LEU A 166 52.62 -27.34 -24.89
N GLY A 167 53.52 -28.26 -24.51
CA GLY A 167 53.58 -28.79 -23.14
C GLY A 167 53.87 -27.72 -22.08
N VAL A 168 54.68 -26.70 -22.40
CA VAL A 168 54.98 -25.57 -21.49
C VAL A 168 53.96 -24.42 -21.64
N ALA A 169 53.41 -24.19 -22.84
CA ALA A 169 52.41 -23.14 -23.07
C ALA A 169 51.06 -23.47 -22.41
N ALA A 170 50.67 -24.74 -22.38
CA ALA A 170 49.41 -25.18 -21.77
C ALA A 170 49.26 -24.75 -20.29
N PRO A 171 50.22 -25.01 -19.38
CA PRO A 171 50.11 -24.55 -17.99
C PRO A 171 50.20 -23.02 -17.86
N ILE A 172 51.00 -22.35 -18.70
CA ILE A 172 51.10 -20.87 -18.67
C ILE A 172 49.77 -20.22 -19.07
N LEU A 173 49.11 -20.73 -20.11
CA LEU A 173 47.80 -20.24 -20.56
C LEU A 173 46.70 -20.54 -19.53
N LEU A 174 46.74 -21.72 -18.90
CA LEU A 174 45.87 -22.05 -17.78
C LEU A 174 46.03 -21.06 -16.61
N VAL A 175 47.28 -20.74 -16.24
CA VAL A 175 47.57 -19.78 -15.18
C VAL A 175 47.19 -18.36 -15.58
N ALA A 176 47.39 -17.96 -16.83
CA ALA A 176 47.03 -16.65 -17.35
C ALA A 176 45.51 -16.45 -17.41
N ALA A 177 44.76 -17.46 -17.88
CA ALA A 177 43.30 -17.47 -17.87
C ALA A 177 42.75 -17.43 -16.43
N TRP A 178 43.35 -18.20 -15.52
CA TRP A 178 42.98 -18.17 -14.11
C TRP A 178 43.25 -16.81 -13.46
N CYS A 179 44.43 -16.21 -13.71
CA CYS A 179 44.79 -14.90 -13.17
C CYS A 179 43.91 -13.76 -13.72
N THR A 180 43.64 -13.75 -15.02
CA THR A 180 42.76 -12.75 -15.65
C THR A 180 41.35 -12.85 -15.07
N MET A 181 40.81 -14.05 -14.91
CA MET A 181 39.51 -14.25 -14.25
C MET A 181 39.52 -13.81 -12.78
N ARG A 182 40.59 -14.14 -12.03
CA ARG A 182 40.74 -13.67 -10.64
C ARG A 182 40.77 -12.15 -10.54
N ARG A 183 41.45 -11.47 -11.47
CA ARG A 183 41.53 -9.99 -11.51
C ARG A 183 40.20 -9.35 -11.85
N ILE A 184 39.46 -9.89 -12.82
CA ILE A 184 38.13 -9.38 -13.19
C ILE A 184 37.14 -9.55 -12.02
N ARG A 185 37.13 -10.71 -11.34
CA ARG A 185 36.31 -10.93 -10.13
C ARG A 185 36.71 -10.05 -8.94
N LYS A 186 37.97 -9.58 -8.88
CA LYS A 186 38.42 -8.66 -7.82
C LYS A 186 37.94 -7.24 -8.11
N ARG A 187 38.10 -6.75 -9.34
CA ARG A 187 37.63 -5.42 -9.75
C ARG A 187 36.11 -5.24 -9.68
N PHE A 188 35.32 -6.25 -10.02
CA PHE A 188 33.85 -6.16 -9.91
C PHE A 188 33.35 -6.14 -8.45
N ARG A 189 34.08 -6.77 -7.53
CA ARG A 189 33.77 -6.75 -6.10
C ARG A 189 34.02 -5.39 -5.48
N ASP A 190 35.07 -4.71 -5.91
CA ASP A 190 35.42 -3.37 -5.43
C ASP A 190 34.38 -2.32 -5.90
N TYR A 191 33.78 -2.50 -7.08
CA TYR A 191 32.72 -1.60 -7.59
C TYR A 191 31.40 -1.68 -6.78
N TRP A 192 31.02 -2.86 -6.29
CA TRP A 192 29.82 -3.03 -5.45
C TRP A 192 29.97 -2.42 -4.05
N GLY A 193 31.21 -2.34 -3.53
CA GLY A 193 31.49 -1.66 -2.24
C GLY A 193 31.23 -0.16 -2.29
N TYR A 194 31.48 0.50 -3.44
CA TYR A 194 31.19 1.92 -3.61
C TYR A 194 29.71 2.22 -3.85
N ALA A 195 28.98 1.32 -4.52
CA ALA A 195 27.55 1.52 -4.81
C ALA A 195 26.68 1.40 -3.55
N VAL A 196 26.99 0.49 -2.62
CA VAL A 196 26.26 0.34 -1.34
C VAL A 196 26.53 1.51 -0.39
N SER A 197 27.73 2.11 -0.43
CA SER A 197 28.07 3.29 0.39
C SER A 197 27.36 4.58 -0.09
N LEU A 198 26.91 4.66 -1.34
CA LEU A 198 26.23 5.84 -1.88
C LEU A 198 24.71 5.81 -1.66
N SER A 199 24.12 4.64 -1.39
CA SER A 199 22.68 4.50 -1.09
C SER A 199 22.32 4.67 0.39
N GLU A 200 23.31 4.66 1.30
CA GLU A 200 23.08 4.94 2.75
C GLU A 200 23.23 6.43 3.13
N PHE A 201 23.56 7.30 2.17
CA PHE A 201 23.69 8.75 2.37
C PHE A 201 22.66 9.59 1.58
N GLY A 202 21.58 8.96 1.10
CA GLY A 202 20.48 9.63 0.38
C GLY A 202 19.16 9.53 1.11
#